data_AF-A0A7K1LT38-F1
#
_entry.id   AF-A0A7K1LT38-F1
#
_cell.length_a   1.000
_cell.length_b   1.000
_cell.length_c   1.000
_cell.angle_alpha   90.00
_cell.angle_beta   90.00
_cell.angle_gamma   90.00
#
_symmetry.space_group_name_H-M   'P 1'
#
loop_
_entity.id
_entity.type
_entity.pdbx_description
1 polymer ?
#
loop_
_entity_poly.entity_id
_entity_poly.type
_entity_poly.pdbx_seq_one_letter_code
_entity_poly.pdbx_strand_id
1 'polypeptide(L)'
;MNFIKNISDYLKFKFYWKFPDAVLAAIILDQEENQVYGRVKKGYAILESLPLPKTGYRYKDIVKVSKTDKVQFYREDKIQEFKSQKIYRKSNIPTFVFGLKLSEYQDYFQLQEKFREFGHKILIPDFKADKIGKWITSYGSSDNLKQVKEILKKFTDSNKNCKIRNIEKA
;
A
#
# COMPACT_ATOMS: atom_id res chain seq x y z
N MET A 1 -20.58 22.71 -5.75
CA MET A 1 -20.49 21.31 -5.23
C MET A 1 -20.29 21.38 -3.73
N ASN A 2 -21.25 20.86 -2.94
CA ASN A 2 -21.35 21.09 -1.49
C ASN A 2 -20.21 20.42 -0.69
N PHE A 3 -19.36 21.26 -0.09
CA PHE A 3 -18.25 20.87 0.79
C PHE A 3 -18.69 19.95 1.95
N ILE A 4 -19.87 20.21 2.52
CA ILE A 4 -20.46 19.42 3.61
C ILE A 4 -20.85 18.01 3.14
N LYS A 5 -21.34 17.87 1.89
CA LYS A 5 -21.68 16.56 1.31
C LYS A 5 -20.42 15.72 1.11
N ASN A 6 -19.33 16.33 0.64
CA ASN A 6 -18.03 15.68 0.49
C ASN A 6 -17.44 15.19 1.83
N ILE A 7 -17.58 15.96 2.91
CA ILE A 7 -17.13 15.55 4.26
C ILE A 7 -17.99 14.39 4.79
N SER A 8 -19.32 14.47 4.65
CA SER A 8 -20.23 13.40 5.06
C SER A 8 -19.95 12.10 4.32
N ASP A 9 -19.78 12.16 3.00
CA ASP A 9 -19.49 11.00 2.17
C ASP A 9 -18.10 10.44 2.45
N TYR A 10 -17.10 11.28 2.75
CA TYR A 10 -15.77 10.86 3.18
C TYR A 10 -15.79 10.15 4.54
N LEU A 11 -16.55 10.67 5.51
CA LEU A 11 -16.69 10.03 6.82
C LEU A 11 -17.45 8.70 6.70
N LYS A 12 -18.59 8.68 6.00
CA LYS A 12 -19.32 7.43 5.70
C LYS A 12 -18.41 6.42 5.02
N PHE A 13 -17.58 6.86 4.08
CA PHE A 13 -16.60 6.02 3.39
C PHE A 13 -15.51 5.47 4.33
N LYS A 14 -14.94 6.32 5.19
CA LYS A 14 -13.90 5.93 6.15
C LYS A 14 -14.42 4.90 7.16
N PHE A 15 -15.69 5.01 7.56
CA PHE A 15 -16.33 4.05 8.46
C PHE A 15 -16.82 2.80 7.76
N TYR A 16 -17.21 2.87 6.48
CA TYR A 16 -17.75 1.73 5.70
C TYR A 16 -16.86 0.47 5.72
N TRP A 17 -15.55 0.67 5.77
CA TRP A 17 -14.54 -0.40 5.80
C TRP A 17 -14.10 -0.83 7.20
N LYS A 18 -14.63 -0.20 8.24
CA LYS A 18 -14.35 -0.54 9.66
C LYS A 18 -15.43 -1.43 10.28
N PHE A 19 -16.42 -1.85 9.50
CA PHE A 19 -17.52 -2.70 9.95
C PHE A 19 -17.13 -4.18 9.95
N PRO A 20 -17.76 -5.00 10.81
CA PRO A 20 -17.44 -6.43 10.96
C PRO A 20 -17.71 -7.28 9.71
N ASP A 21 -18.49 -6.78 8.76
CA ASP A 21 -18.77 -7.47 7.48
C ASP A 21 -17.68 -7.26 6.42
N ALA A 22 -16.66 -6.45 6.70
CA ALA A 22 -15.49 -6.31 5.85
C ALA A 22 -14.44 -7.36 6.23
N VAL A 23 -14.07 -8.22 5.27
CA VAL A 23 -13.18 -9.35 5.52
C VAL A 23 -11.82 -9.10 4.88
N LEU A 24 -10.73 -9.47 5.57
CA LEU A 24 -9.39 -9.48 4.97
C LEU A 24 -9.35 -10.47 3.80
N ALA A 25 -8.75 -10.07 2.69
CA ALA A 25 -8.68 -10.87 1.48
C ALA A 25 -7.37 -10.63 0.72
N ALA A 26 -6.98 -11.63 -0.06
CA ALA A 26 -5.99 -11.50 -1.12
C ALA A 26 -6.70 -11.02 -2.40
N ILE A 27 -6.13 -10.03 -3.07
CA ILE A 27 -6.73 -9.41 -4.25
C ILE A 27 -5.70 -9.48 -5.38
N ILE A 28 -6.03 -10.26 -6.41
CA ILE A 28 -5.25 -10.39 -7.63
C ILE A 28 -5.60 -9.23 -8.57
N LEU A 29 -4.58 -8.47 -8.98
CA LEU A 29 -4.78 -7.21 -9.70
C LEU A 29 -4.75 -7.35 -11.22
N ASP A 30 -4.00 -8.31 -11.75
CA ASP A 30 -3.76 -8.49 -13.18
C ASP A 30 -3.45 -9.96 -13.54
N GLN A 31 -3.07 -10.20 -14.80
CA GLN A 31 -2.77 -11.54 -15.33
C GLN A 31 -1.41 -12.10 -14.88
N GLU A 32 -0.50 -11.25 -14.39
CA GLU A 32 0.79 -11.67 -13.83
C GLU A 32 0.67 -12.11 -12.36
N GLU A 33 -0.57 -12.23 -11.86
CA GLU A 33 -0.88 -12.58 -10.47
C GLU A 33 -0.27 -11.58 -9.46
N ASN A 34 -0.13 -10.31 -9.85
CA ASN A 34 0.31 -9.27 -8.90
C ASN A 34 -0.74 -9.13 -7.79
N GLN A 35 -0.36 -9.52 -6.57
CA GLN A 35 -1.26 -9.59 -5.42
C GLN A 35 -1.08 -8.40 -4.48
N VAL A 36 -2.20 -7.95 -3.91
CA VAL A 36 -2.23 -7.08 -2.72
C VAL A 36 -3.20 -7.61 -1.69
N TYR A 37 -3.07 -7.13 -0.46
CA TYR A 37 -4.05 -7.38 0.60
C TYR A 37 -4.99 -6.19 0.75
N GLY A 38 -6.24 -6.49 1.09
CA GLY A 38 -7.26 -5.47 1.30
C GLY A 38 -8.45 -6.01 2.07
N ARG A 39 -9.47 -5.18 2.20
CA ARG A 39 -10.76 -5.59 2.79
C ARG A 39 -11.83 -5.66 1.73
N VAL A 40 -12.59 -6.74 1.72
CA VAL A 40 -13.70 -6.98 0.78
C VAL A 40 -15.03 -6.83 1.48
N LYS A 41 -15.97 -6.16 0.81
CA LYS A 41 -17.36 -5.98 1.26
C LYS A 41 -18.28 -5.79 0.05
N LYS A 42 -19.35 -6.58 -0.04
CA LYS A 42 -20.40 -6.48 -1.06
C LYS A 42 -19.87 -6.41 -2.51
N GLY A 43 -18.89 -7.24 -2.87
CA GLY A 43 -18.32 -7.30 -4.22
C GLY A 43 -17.34 -6.17 -4.57
N TYR A 44 -16.92 -5.39 -3.58
CA TYR A 44 -15.87 -4.37 -3.71
C TYR A 44 -14.74 -4.65 -2.74
N ALA A 45 -13.53 -4.22 -3.09
CA ALA A 45 -12.39 -4.26 -2.20
C ALA A 45 -11.72 -2.90 -2.09
N ILE A 46 -11.27 -2.53 -0.89
CA ILE A 46 -10.32 -1.44 -0.69
C ILE A 46 -8.91 -2.00 -0.57
N LEU A 47 -7.98 -1.48 -1.37
CA LEU A 47 -6.58 -1.92 -1.35
C LEU A 47 -5.85 -1.32 -0.13
N GLU A 48 -5.38 -2.16 0.78
CA GLU A 48 -4.75 -1.74 2.04
C GLU A 48 -3.25 -2.04 2.13
N SER A 49 -2.74 -2.81 1.17
CA SER A 49 -1.33 -2.89 0.82
C SER A 49 -1.03 -2.04 -0.41
N LEU A 50 0.23 -1.61 -0.55
CA LEU A 50 0.67 -0.82 -1.69
C LEU A 50 0.83 -1.74 -2.92
N PRO A 51 0.09 -1.53 -4.02
CA PRO A 51 0.33 -2.24 -5.29
C PRO A 51 1.62 -1.77 -5.96
N LEU A 52 2.21 -2.63 -6.80
CA LEU A 52 3.28 -2.23 -7.71
C LEU A 52 2.74 -1.23 -8.75
N PRO A 53 3.49 -0.16 -9.09
CA PRO A 53 3.03 0.85 -10.05
C PRO A 53 2.61 0.28 -11.41
N LYS A 54 3.30 -0.75 -11.90
CA LYS A 54 3.01 -1.43 -13.17
C LYS A 54 1.58 -1.98 -13.29
N THR A 55 0.94 -2.24 -12.16
CA THR A 55 -0.44 -2.75 -12.12
C THR A 55 -1.48 -1.67 -12.46
N GLY A 56 -1.11 -0.38 -12.41
CA GLY A 56 -2.00 0.76 -12.65
C GLY A 56 -2.91 1.13 -11.46
N TYR A 57 -2.91 0.32 -10.40
CA TYR A 57 -3.63 0.56 -9.15
C TYR A 57 -2.84 1.42 -8.17
N ARG A 58 -3.54 2.02 -7.21
CA ARG A 58 -2.97 2.82 -6.12
C ARG A 58 -3.40 2.32 -4.75
N TYR A 59 -2.62 2.69 -3.75
CA TYR A 59 -3.00 2.51 -2.36
C TYR A 59 -4.35 3.18 -2.08
N LYS A 60 -5.27 2.44 -1.44
CA LYS A 60 -6.66 2.84 -1.15
C LYS A 60 -7.58 3.02 -2.36
N ASP A 61 -7.19 2.52 -3.53
CA ASP A 61 -8.17 2.31 -4.60
C ASP A 61 -9.31 1.42 -4.12
N ILE A 62 -10.51 1.70 -4.62
CA ILE A 62 -11.65 0.80 -4.52
C ILE A 62 -11.81 0.09 -5.85
N VAL A 63 -11.84 -1.23 -5.81
CA VAL A 63 -11.97 -2.07 -6.99
C VAL A 63 -13.21 -2.92 -6.88
N LYS A 64 -13.89 -3.15 -8.02
CA LYS A 64 -14.89 -4.21 -8.11
C LYS A 64 -14.15 -5.54 -8.18
N VAL A 65 -14.58 -6.52 -7.39
CA VAL A 65 -13.93 -7.82 -7.30
C VAL A 65 -14.91 -8.97 -7.52
N SER A 66 -14.39 -10.08 -8.02
CA SER A 66 -15.10 -11.37 -8.08
C SER A 66 -14.39 -12.36 -7.17
N LYS A 67 -15.16 -13.15 -6.42
CA LYS A 67 -14.63 -14.25 -5.61
C LYS A 67 -14.00 -15.29 -6.54
N THR A 68 -12.87 -15.86 -6.13
CA THR A 68 -12.27 -17.04 -6.80
C THR A 68 -12.54 -18.29 -5.97
N ASP A 69 -12.17 -19.46 -6.47
CA ASP A 69 -12.25 -20.71 -5.70
C ASP A 69 -11.05 -20.93 -4.78
N LYS A 70 -10.04 -20.03 -4.83
CA LYS A 70 -8.79 -20.17 -4.07
C LYS A 70 -8.89 -19.52 -2.69
N VAL A 71 -8.21 -20.14 -1.73
CA VAL A 71 -8.01 -19.62 -0.37
C VAL A 71 -6.52 -19.65 -0.09
N GLN A 72 -6.02 -18.59 0.54
CA GLN A 72 -4.61 -18.46 0.91
C GLN A 72 -4.46 -18.39 2.42
N PHE A 73 -3.31 -18.82 2.95
CA PHE A 73 -2.96 -18.59 4.34
C PHE A 73 -2.30 -17.22 4.50
N TYR A 74 -2.78 -16.46 5.47
CA TYR A 74 -2.15 -15.22 5.91
C TYR A 74 -1.97 -15.30 7.42
N ARG A 75 -0.72 -15.49 7.86
CA ARG A 75 -0.39 -15.90 9.23
C ARG A 75 -1.09 -17.22 9.54
N GLU A 76 -2.00 -17.24 10.51
CA GLU A 76 -2.75 -18.43 10.94
C GLU A 76 -4.15 -18.48 10.33
N ASP A 77 -4.57 -17.42 9.63
CA ASP A 77 -5.92 -17.30 9.08
C ASP A 77 -5.98 -17.74 7.60
N LYS A 78 -7.09 -18.38 7.24
CA LYS A 78 -7.47 -18.62 5.84
C LYS A 78 -8.20 -17.40 5.30
N ILE A 79 -7.59 -16.73 4.32
CA ILE A 79 -8.19 -15.57 3.64
C ILE A 79 -8.64 -15.97 2.23
N GLN A 80 -9.80 -15.46 1.84
CA GLN A 80 -10.35 -15.70 0.51
C GLN A 80 -9.59 -14.89 -0.54
N GLU A 81 -9.30 -15.51 -1.69
CA GLU A 81 -8.76 -14.81 -2.85
C GLU A 81 -9.88 -14.25 -3.72
N PHE A 82 -9.70 -13.03 -4.19
CA PHE A 82 -10.56 -12.33 -5.11
C PHE A 82 -9.76 -11.82 -6.31
N LYS A 83 -10.41 -11.72 -7.47
CA LYS A 83 -9.83 -11.13 -8.68
C LYS A 83 -10.42 -9.74 -8.92
N SER A 84 -9.56 -8.75 -9.14
CA SER A 84 -9.98 -7.41 -9.56
C SER A 84 -10.58 -7.47 -10.96
N GLN A 85 -11.70 -6.79 -11.12
CA GLN A 85 -12.42 -6.65 -12.39
C GLN A 85 -12.18 -5.27 -13.00
N LYS A 86 -12.31 -4.22 -12.18
CA LYS A 86 -12.04 -2.83 -12.58
C LYS A 86 -11.89 -1.92 -11.36
N ILE A 87 -11.22 -0.79 -11.56
CA ILE A 87 -11.20 0.30 -10.59
C ILE A 87 -12.60 0.92 -10.54
N TYR A 88 -13.24 0.86 -9.38
CA TYR A 88 -14.51 1.54 -9.11
C TYR A 88 -14.28 3.00 -8.72
N ARG A 89 -13.27 3.24 -7.87
CA ARG A 89 -12.86 4.60 -7.47
C ARG A 89 -11.35 4.64 -7.29
N LYS A 90 -10.70 5.55 -8.00
CA LYS A 90 -9.28 5.81 -7.85
C LYS A 90 -9.00 6.68 -6.63
N SER A 91 -7.95 6.32 -5.90
CA SER A 91 -7.37 7.09 -4.82
C SER A 91 -6.55 8.24 -5.35
N ASN A 92 -6.60 9.37 -4.64
CA ASN A 92 -5.76 10.53 -4.90
C ASN A 92 -4.36 10.41 -4.26
N ILE A 93 -4.02 9.24 -3.69
CA ILE A 93 -2.72 8.97 -3.07
C ILE A 93 -1.79 8.37 -4.14
N PRO A 94 -0.87 9.14 -4.74
CA PRO A 94 0.11 8.60 -5.68
C PRO A 94 1.12 7.66 -5.00
N THR A 95 1.81 6.89 -5.84
CA THR A 95 2.97 6.08 -5.47
C THR A 95 4.24 6.80 -5.95
N PHE A 96 5.26 6.82 -5.10
CA PHE A 96 6.58 7.33 -5.40
C PHE A 96 7.57 6.16 -5.44
N VAL A 97 8.52 6.23 -6.36
CA VAL A 97 9.62 5.28 -6.48
C VAL A 97 10.90 5.96 -6.02
N PHE A 98 11.77 5.21 -5.34
CA PHE A 98 13.07 5.69 -4.90
C PHE A 98 14.05 4.54 -4.71
N GLY A 99 15.34 4.87 -4.80
CA GLY A 99 16.41 3.97 -4.38
C GLY A 99 16.60 4.05 -2.86
N LEU A 100 16.62 2.90 -2.21
CA LEU A 100 16.84 2.74 -0.77
C LEU A 100 18.07 1.87 -0.53
N LYS A 101 18.85 2.15 0.51
CA LYS A 101 19.88 1.25 1.04
C LYS A 101 19.71 1.18 2.54
N LEU A 102 19.24 0.04 3.02
CA LEU A 102 19.11 -0.28 4.45
C LEU A 102 20.44 -0.80 4.99
N SER A 103 20.72 -0.53 6.26
CA SER A 103 21.96 -0.94 6.91
C SER A 103 21.78 -2.25 7.67
N GLU A 104 20.58 -2.44 8.22
CA GLU A 104 20.19 -3.57 9.04
C GLU A 104 18.77 -4.02 8.68
N TYR A 105 18.40 -5.25 9.04
CA TYR A 105 17.09 -5.78 8.75
C TYR A 105 15.97 -5.05 9.52
N GLN A 106 16.24 -4.63 10.77
CA GLN A 106 15.29 -3.84 11.56
C GLN A 106 14.91 -2.50 10.94
N ASP A 107 15.79 -1.90 10.14
CA ASP A 107 15.56 -0.60 9.51
C ASP A 107 14.32 -0.63 8.61
N TYR A 108 14.00 -1.79 8.03
CA TYR A 108 12.77 -1.98 7.25
C TYR A 108 11.52 -1.74 8.08
N PHE A 109 11.45 -2.29 9.29
CA PHE A 109 10.29 -2.13 10.17
C PHE A 109 10.16 -0.69 10.64
N GLN A 110 11.28 -0.03 10.96
CA GLN A 110 11.27 1.39 11.32
C GLN A 110 10.78 2.27 10.15
N LEU A 111 11.21 1.96 8.91
CA LEU A 111 10.73 2.66 7.72
C LEU A 111 9.23 2.45 7.52
N GLN A 112 8.73 1.22 7.70
CA GLN A 112 7.29 0.94 7.66
C GLN A 112 6.51 1.72 8.74
N GLU A 113 7.08 1.88 9.93
CA GLU A 113 6.49 2.69 11.00
C GLU A 113 6.41 4.17 10.60
N LYS A 114 7.48 4.74 10.02
CA LYS A 114 7.45 6.13 9.51
C LYS A 114 6.40 6.35 8.44
N PHE A 115 6.21 5.43 7.51
CA PHE A 115 5.09 5.55 6.57
C PHE A 115 3.72 5.44 7.27
N ARG A 116 3.60 4.56 8.28
CA ARG A 116 2.36 4.35 9.04
C ARG A 116 1.97 5.57 9.90
N GLU A 117 2.94 6.23 10.53
CA GLU A 117 2.73 7.47 11.30
C GLU A 117 2.02 8.55 10.46
N PHE A 118 2.26 8.56 9.15
CA PHE A 118 1.62 9.48 8.20
C PHE A 118 0.41 8.88 7.48
N GLY A 119 -0.06 7.68 7.87
CA GLY A 119 -1.22 7.03 7.25
C GLY A 119 -0.95 6.42 5.87
N HIS A 120 0.32 6.15 5.55
CA HIS A 120 0.78 5.65 4.27
C HIS A 120 1.44 4.27 4.37
N LYS A 121 1.82 3.71 3.21
CA LYS A 121 2.45 2.40 3.08
C LYS A 121 3.73 2.48 2.25
N ILE A 122 4.65 1.56 2.53
CA ILE A 122 5.84 1.30 1.73
C ILE A 122 5.83 -0.17 1.29
N LEU A 123 6.39 -0.41 0.11
CA LEU A 123 6.65 -1.72 -0.46
C LEU A 123 8.12 -1.79 -0.89
N ILE A 124 8.81 -2.82 -0.42
CA ILE A 124 10.10 -3.24 -0.94
C ILE A 124 9.87 -4.62 -1.57
N PRO A 125 9.84 -4.73 -2.91
CA PRO A 125 9.61 -6.02 -3.56
C PRO A 125 10.68 -7.03 -3.18
N ASP A 126 10.28 -8.26 -2.88
CA ASP A 126 11.16 -9.40 -2.59
C ASP A 126 12.25 -9.09 -1.54
N PHE A 127 11.89 -8.31 -0.51
CA PHE A 127 12.84 -7.95 0.54
C PHE A 127 13.31 -9.18 1.31
N LYS A 128 14.64 -9.37 1.32
CA LYS A 128 15.35 -10.49 1.95
C LYS A 128 16.64 -9.97 2.60
N ALA A 129 17.18 -10.72 3.55
CA ALA A 129 18.37 -10.32 4.31
C ALA A 129 19.61 -10.08 3.42
N ASP A 130 19.73 -10.76 2.28
CA ASP A 130 20.81 -10.59 1.31
C ASP A 130 20.78 -9.25 0.55
N LYS A 131 19.70 -8.47 0.70
CA LYS A 131 19.54 -7.12 0.15
C LYS A 131 20.08 -6.02 1.07
N ILE A 132 20.42 -6.34 2.32
CA ILE A 132 21.01 -5.39 3.26
C ILE A 132 22.33 -4.85 2.71
N GLY A 133 22.56 -3.55 2.86
CA GLY A 133 23.73 -2.86 2.32
C GLY A 133 23.72 -2.64 0.80
N LYS A 134 22.71 -3.12 0.07
CA LYS A 134 22.57 -2.92 -1.38
C LYS A 134 21.54 -1.84 -1.69
N TRP A 135 21.67 -1.22 -2.86
CA TRP A 135 20.64 -0.33 -3.39
C TRP A 135 19.47 -1.16 -3.92
N ILE A 136 18.26 -0.85 -3.48
CA ILE A 136 17.02 -1.51 -3.87
C ILE A 136 15.99 -0.49 -4.32
N THR A 137 15.23 -0.83 -5.36
CA THR A 137 14.07 -0.04 -5.77
C THR A 137 12.95 -0.26 -4.77
N SER A 138 12.40 0.82 -4.24
CA SER A 138 11.33 0.81 -3.23
C SER A 138 10.22 1.76 -3.64
N TYR A 139 9.02 1.48 -3.14
CA TYR A 139 7.81 2.23 -3.47
C TYR A 139 7.13 2.71 -2.20
N GLY A 140 6.70 3.97 -2.18
CA GLY A 140 5.97 4.54 -1.05
C GLY A 140 4.72 5.30 -1.52
N SER A 141 3.58 5.08 -0.88
CA SER A 141 2.42 5.97 -1.08
C SER A 141 2.62 7.26 -0.29
N SER A 142 2.18 8.39 -0.83
CA SER A 142 2.16 9.66 -0.09
C SER A 142 1.24 10.63 -0.82
N ASP A 143 0.74 11.68 -0.15
CA ASP A 143 -0.12 12.68 -0.78
C ASP A 143 0.61 13.48 -1.87
N ASN A 144 1.92 13.71 -1.71
CA ASN A 144 2.73 14.47 -2.66
C ASN A 144 4.25 14.25 -2.44
N LEU A 145 5.06 14.79 -3.37
CA LEU A 145 6.52 14.63 -3.33
C LEU A 145 7.17 15.26 -2.08
N LYS A 146 6.58 16.35 -1.55
CA LYS A 146 7.11 17.01 -0.35
C LYS A 146 6.97 16.11 0.88
N GLN A 147 5.81 15.48 1.04
CA GLN A 147 5.53 14.61 2.19
C GLN A 147 6.35 13.31 2.12
N VAL A 148 6.50 12.67 0.96
CA VAL A 148 7.38 11.49 0.87
C VAL A 148 8.84 11.83 1.20
N LYS A 149 9.34 12.99 0.76
CA LYS A 149 10.67 13.48 1.13
C LYS A 149 10.79 13.72 2.64
N GLU A 150 9.76 14.26 3.27
CA GLU A 150 9.72 14.45 4.72
C GLU A 150 9.76 13.12 5.49
N ILE A 151 8.93 12.14 5.10
CA ILE A 151 8.91 10.80 5.71
C ILE A 151 10.29 10.15 5.61
N LEU A 152 10.87 10.15 4.41
CA LEU A 152 12.17 9.53 4.16
C LEU A 152 13.31 10.26 4.88
N LYS A 153 13.25 11.60 4.97
CA LYS A 153 14.21 12.38 5.75
C LYS A 153 14.13 12.03 7.24
N LYS A 154 12.92 12.01 7.82
CA LYS A 154 12.73 11.61 9.23
C LYS A 154 13.29 10.22 9.51
N PHE A 155 13.09 9.29 8.58
CA PHE A 155 13.69 7.96 8.68
C PHE A 155 15.22 8.01 8.68
N THR A 156 15.85 8.68 7.71
CA THR A 156 17.32 8.75 7.62
C THR A 156 17.97 9.56 8.73
N ASP A 157 17.28 10.55 9.29
CA ASP A 157 17.75 11.34 10.43
C ASP A 157 17.85 10.45 11.69
N SER A 158 16.89 9.53 11.87
CA SER A 158 16.92 8.52 12.96
C SER A 158 17.82 7.31 12.64
N ASN A 159 18.14 7.07 11.36
CA ASN A 159 18.87 5.90 10.88
C ASN A 159 20.02 6.33 9.96
N LYS A 160 21.08 6.93 10.53
CA LYS A 160 22.12 7.65 9.77
C LYS A 160 22.90 6.82 8.74
N ASN A 161 22.93 5.49 8.90
CA ASN A 161 23.63 4.60 7.96
C ASN A 161 22.78 4.27 6.73
N CYS A 162 21.46 4.48 6.79
CA CYS A 162 20.54 4.28 5.69
C CYS A 162 20.65 5.42 4.67
N LYS A 163 20.46 5.08 3.38
CA LYS A 163 20.57 6.06 2.28
C LYS A 163 19.35 6.00 1.36
N ILE A 164 18.98 7.16 0.82
CA ILE A 164 17.89 7.36 -0.12
C ILE A 164 18.39 8.14 -1.33
N ARG A 165 17.91 7.82 -2.53
CA ARG A 165 18.20 8.60 -3.76
C ARG A 165 17.07 8.50 -4.79
N ASN A 166 17.09 9.40 -5.77
CA ASN A 166 16.25 9.37 -6.97
C ASN A 166 14.76 9.20 -6.66
N ILE A 167 14.23 10.08 -5.80
CA ILE A 167 12.80 10.06 -5.43
C ILE A 167 12.00 10.75 -6.52
N GLU A 168 11.10 10.01 -7.15
CA GLU A 168 10.21 10.51 -8.19
C GLU A 168 8.83 9.85 -8.10
N LYS A 169 7.87 10.42 -8.84
CA LYS A 169 6.52 9.86 -8.93
C LYS A 169 6.54 8.71 -9.94
N ALA A 170 6.03 7.55 -9.53
CA ALA A 170 5.92 6.37 -10.37
C ALA A 170 4.76 6.44 -11.37
#